data_AF-A0A397TN50-F1
#
_entry.id   AF-A0A397TN50-F1
#
_cell.length_a   1.000
_cell.length_b   1.000
_cell.length_c   1.000
_cell.angle_alpha   90.00
_cell.angle_beta   90.00
_cell.angle_gamma   90.00
#
_symmetry.space_group_name_H-M   'P 1'
#
loop_
_entity.id
_entity.type
_entity.pdbx_description
1 polymer ?
#
loop_
_entity_poly.entity_id
_entity_poly.type
_entity_poly.pdbx_seq_one_letter_code
_entity_poly.pdbx_strand_id
1 'polypeptide(L)'
;MELNQGAQAMWLPDLNWARKLYSLIAWRGIFIFQSTFFSVLGGAYSALGRYKKEHAEKAKHLARNQIILAKKLQDPVLECKCWIYYAEGLIQLGKLKKAALIIERQKNIVMDMLKSDETLLSMYENAKLKLMASSRK
;
A
#
# COMPACT_ATOMS: atom_id res chain seq x y z
N MET A 1 23.73 23.24 43.79
CA MET A 1 22.37 22.91 43.30
C MET A 1 22.43 21.45 42.86
N GLU A 2 22.33 20.54 43.82
CA GLU A 2 22.44 19.10 43.54
C GLU A 2 21.14 18.61 42.92
N LEU A 3 21.22 18.08 41.70
CA LEU A 3 20.09 17.45 41.04
C LEU A 3 19.78 16.15 41.78
N ASN A 4 18.63 16.11 42.45
CA ASN A 4 18.12 14.94 43.17
C ASN A 4 17.95 13.77 42.18
N GLN A 5 18.88 12.82 42.21
CA GLN A 5 18.90 11.65 41.31
C GLN A 5 17.62 10.80 41.43
N GLY A 6 16.91 10.86 42.56
CA GLY A 6 15.63 10.16 42.76
C GLY A 6 14.48 10.72 41.90
N ALA A 7 14.53 12.00 41.51
CA ALA A 7 13.50 12.61 40.67
C ALA A 7 13.67 12.25 39.18
N GLN A 8 14.91 11.98 38.74
CA GLN A 8 15.20 11.55 37.36
C GLN A 8 14.77 10.11 37.08
N ALA A 9 14.82 9.23 38.08
CA ALA A 9 14.37 7.84 37.94
C ALA A 9 12.85 7.71 37.81
N MET A 10 12.07 8.65 38.37
CA MET A 10 10.60 8.59 38.41
C MET A 10 9.94 8.69 37.03
N TRP A 11 10.60 9.31 36.06
CA TRP A 11 10.08 9.50 34.69
C TRP A 11 10.65 8.53 33.66
N LEU A 12 11.62 7.69 34.05
CA LEU A 12 12.16 6.66 33.17
C LEU A 12 11.14 5.51 33.11
N PRO A 13 10.59 5.18 31.93
CA PRO A 13 9.72 4.02 31.82
C PRO A 13 10.49 2.79 32.28
N ASP A 14 9.85 1.94 33.07
CA ASP A 14 10.43 0.66 33.50
C ASP A 14 11.09 -0.06 32.32
N LEU A 15 12.16 -0.81 32.56
CA LEU A 15 12.89 -1.56 31.52
C LEU A 15 11.97 -2.39 30.62
N ASN A 16 10.86 -2.91 31.16
CA ASN A 16 9.83 -3.63 30.40
C ASN A 16 9.04 -2.72 29.45
N TRP A 17 8.70 -1.51 29.87
CA TRP A 17 8.05 -0.48 29.05
C TRP A 17 8.99 0.05 27.97
N ALA A 18 10.24 0.35 28.33
CA ALA A 18 11.25 0.74 27.36
C ALA A 18 11.40 -0.32 26.27
N ARG A 19 11.52 -1.61 26.64
CA ARG A 19 11.61 -2.72 25.68
C ARG A 19 10.40 -2.81 24.75
N LYS A 20 9.18 -2.68 25.28
CA LYS A 20 7.96 -2.64 24.48
C LYS A 20 7.98 -1.46 23.50
N LEU A 21 8.31 -0.26 23.98
CA LEU A 21 8.39 0.94 23.14
C LEU A 21 9.43 0.78 22.01
N TYR A 22 10.64 0.31 22.33
CA TYR A 22 11.68 0.03 21.32
C TYR A 22 11.19 -0.97 20.27
N SER A 23 10.50 -2.04 20.69
CA SER A 23 9.94 -3.00 19.73
C SER A 23 8.93 -2.35 18.79
N LEU A 24 8.03 -1.50 19.30
CA LEU A 24 7.03 -0.80 18.48
C LEU A 24 7.69 0.18 17.50
N ILE A 25 8.72 0.92 17.94
CA ILE A 25 9.48 1.83 17.07
C ILE A 25 10.20 1.04 15.97
N ALA A 26 10.84 -0.08 16.31
CA ALA A 26 11.50 -0.94 15.33
C ALA A 26 10.48 -1.49 14.29
N TRP A 27 9.33 -1.99 14.75
CA TRP A 27 8.25 -2.43 13.86
C TRP A 27 7.76 -1.32 12.95
N ARG A 28 7.56 -0.10 13.47
CA ARG A 28 7.18 1.07 12.67
C ARG A 28 8.21 1.36 11.58
N GLY A 29 9.50 1.33 11.92
CA GLY A 29 10.59 1.52 10.95
C GLY A 29 10.56 0.48 9.83
N ILE A 30 10.39 -0.79 10.17
CA ILE A 30 10.27 -1.89 9.20
C ILE A 30 9.07 -1.68 8.28
N PHE A 31 7.91 -1.28 8.82
CA PHE A 31 6.71 -1.05 8.02
C PHE A 31 6.86 0.12 7.05
N ILE A 32 7.44 1.23 7.50
CA ILE A 32 7.71 2.40 6.64
C ILE A 32 8.66 1.99 5.51
N PHE A 33 9.77 1.32 5.84
CA PHE A 33 10.73 0.84 4.85
C PHE A 33 10.06 -0.05 3.81
N GLN A 34 9.32 -1.07 4.26
CA GLN A 34 8.67 -2.03 3.38
C GLN A 34 7.61 -1.38 2.48
N SER A 35 6.83 -0.45 3.02
CA SER A 35 5.82 0.30 2.26
C SER A 35 6.47 1.13 1.15
N THR A 36 7.52 1.89 1.48
CA THR A 36 8.27 2.69 0.50
C THR A 36 8.95 1.82 -0.54
N PHE A 37 9.60 0.73 -0.12
CA PHE A 37 10.28 -0.22 -1.01
C PHE A 37 9.31 -0.82 -2.04
N PHE A 38 8.15 -1.29 -1.59
CA PHE A 38 7.14 -1.82 -2.49
C PHE A 38 6.54 -0.77 -3.41
N SER A 39 6.34 0.46 -2.94
CA SER A 39 5.77 1.54 -3.75
C SER A 39 6.72 1.95 -4.88
N VAL A 40 7.99 2.19 -4.56
CA VAL A 40 9.00 2.62 -5.53
C VAL A 40 9.27 1.53 -6.57
N LEU A 41 9.57 0.31 -6.13
CA LEU A 41 9.82 -0.79 -7.07
C LEU A 41 8.55 -1.21 -7.80
N GLY A 42 7.39 -1.17 -7.15
CA GLY A 42 6.10 -1.48 -7.77
C GLY A 42 5.79 -0.51 -8.91
N GLY A 43 6.00 0.78 -8.69
CA GLY A 43 5.87 1.81 -9.72
C GLY A 43 6.85 1.60 -10.88
N ALA A 44 8.13 1.36 -10.58
CA ALA A 44 9.16 1.11 -11.60
C ALA A 44 8.83 -0.14 -12.45
N TYR A 45 8.52 -1.27 -11.81
CA TYR A 45 8.15 -2.50 -12.51
C TYR A 45 6.83 -2.36 -13.27
N SER A 46 5.86 -1.60 -12.76
CA SER A 46 4.60 -1.34 -13.48
C SER A 46 4.83 -0.52 -14.75
N ALA A 47 5.74 0.47 -14.70
CA ALA A 47 6.12 1.24 -15.88
C ALA A 47 6.78 0.34 -16.94
N LEU A 48 7.71 -0.53 -16.53
CA LEU A 48 8.36 -1.51 -17.41
C LEU A 48 7.43 -2.63 -17.88
N GLY A 49 6.38 -2.95 -17.11
CA GLY A 49 5.38 -3.98 -17.38
C GLY A 49 4.57 -3.73 -18.64
N ARG A 50 4.51 -2.48 -19.10
CA ARG A 50 3.90 -2.09 -20.38
C ARG A 50 4.62 -2.68 -21.59
N TYR A 51 5.92 -2.95 -21.46
CA TYR A 51 6.77 -3.46 -22.53
C TYR A 51 7.08 -4.95 -22.38
N LYS A 52 7.26 -5.42 -21.13
CA LYS A 52 7.57 -6.83 -20.84
C LYS A 52 6.68 -7.39 -19.74
N LYS A 53 5.99 -8.49 -20.04
CA LYS A 53 5.07 -9.17 -19.11
C LYS A 53 5.73 -9.62 -17.81
N GLU A 54 7.02 -9.97 -17.82
CA GLU A 54 7.77 -10.34 -16.62
C GLU A 54 7.79 -9.23 -15.56
N HIS A 55 7.94 -7.98 -15.99
CA HIS A 55 7.93 -6.83 -15.09
C HIS A 55 6.51 -6.56 -14.56
N ALA A 56 5.48 -6.76 -15.38
CA ALA A 56 4.10 -6.69 -14.93
C ALA A 56 3.80 -7.75 -13.84
N GLU A 57 4.35 -8.97 -13.96
CA GLU A 57 4.20 -9.97 -12.89
C GLU A 57 4.95 -9.60 -11.61
N LYS A 58 6.15 -9.01 -11.71
CA LYS A 58 6.88 -8.50 -10.54
C LYS A 58 6.10 -7.36 -9.87
N ALA A 59 5.58 -6.40 -10.62
CA ALA A 59 4.76 -5.31 -10.10
C ALA A 59 3.52 -5.83 -9.36
N LYS A 60 2.81 -6.78 -9.99
CA LYS A 60 1.65 -7.44 -9.40
C LYS A 60 2.00 -8.17 -8.10
N HIS A 61 3.15 -8.84 -8.04
CA HIS A 61 3.61 -9.51 -6.83
C HIS A 61 3.89 -8.51 -5.69
N LEU A 62 4.55 -7.38 -5.98
CA LEU A 62 4.78 -6.32 -5.01
C LEU A 62 3.46 -5.71 -4.50
N ALA A 63 2.51 -5.43 -5.40
CA ALA A 63 1.18 -4.94 -5.02
C ALA A 63 0.44 -5.92 -4.09
N ARG A 64 0.58 -7.24 -4.31
CA ARG A 64 0.02 -8.25 -3.38
C ARG A 64 0.61 -8.14 -1.99
N ASN A 65 1.92 -7.92 -1.89
CA ASN A 65 2.58 -7.76 -0.59
C ASN A 65 2.15 -6.45 0.09
N GLN A 66 1.91 -5.37 -0.67
CA GLN A 66 1.33 -4.14 -0.13
C GLN A 66 -0.10 -4.34 0.37
N ILE A 67 -0.95 -5.12 -0.30
CA ILE A 67 -2.29 -5.44 0.19
C ILE A 67 -2.22 -6.15 1.56
N ILE A 68 -1.32 -7.13 1.70
CA ILE A 68 -1.12 -7.84 2.98
C ILE A 68 -0.68 -6.86 4.06
N LEU A 69 0.21 -5.92 3.73
CA LEU A 69 0.68 -4.90 4.67
C LEU A 69 -0.45 -3.93 5.06
N ALA A 70 -1.20 -3.41 4.09
CA ALA A 70 -2.31 -2.49 4.32
C ALA A 70 -3.39 -3.10 5.23
N LYS A 71 -3.71 -4.39 5.02
CA LYS A 71 -4.60 -5.16 5.91
C LYS A 71 -4.09 -5.24 7.34
N LYS A 72 -2.80 -5.48 7.53
CA LYS A 72 -2.18 -5.51 8.87
C LYS A 72 -2.23 -4.15 9.55
N LEU A 73 -2.12 -3.07 8.77
CA LEU A 73 -2.25 -1.69 9.26
C LEU A 73 -3.71 -1.26 9.47
N GLN A 74 -4.69 -2.08 9.04
CA GLN A 74 -6.11 -1.75 9.06
C GLN A 74 -6.41 -0.42 8.35
N ASP A 75 -5.68 -0.14 7.27
CA ASP A 75 -5.85 1.07 6.46
C ASP A 75 -6.65 0.72 5.18
N PRO A 76 -7.98 0.96 5.16
CA PRO A 76 -8.82 0.60 4.03
C PRO A 76 -8.53 1.43 2.77
N VAL A 77 -8.05 2.67 2.93
CA VAL A 77 -7.71 3.54 1.80
C VAL A 77 -6.45 3.03 1.12
N LEU A 78 -5.41 2.75 1.92
CA LEU A 78 -4.18 2.15 1.40
C LEU A 78 -4.45 0.79 0.76
N GLU A 79 -5.29 -0.04 1.39
CA GLU A 79 -5.65 -1.34 0.83
C GLU A 79 -6.32 -1.18 -0.55
N CYS A 80 -7.27 -0.25 -0.68
CA CYS A 80 -7.94 0.05 -1.94
C CYS A 80 -6.95 0.49 -3.03
N LYS A 81 -6.01 1.39 -2.71
CA LYS A 81 -4.93 1.82 -3.64
C LYS A 81 -4.10 0.63 -4.11
N CYS A 82 -3.72 -0.26 -3.21
CA CYS A 82 -2.93 -1.44 -3.53
C CYS A 82 -3.70 -2.45 -4.40
N TRP A 83 -5.02 -2.61 -4.18
CA TRP A 83 -5.87 -3.42 -5.06
C TRP A 83 -5.96 -2.84 -6.47
N ILE A 84 -6.03 -1.52 -6.61
CA ILE A 84 -6.01 -0.86 -7.92
C ILE A 84 -4.68 -1.13 -8.63
N TYR A 85 -3.52 -1.00 -7.95
CA TYR A 85 -2.23 -1.35 -8.54
C TYR A 85 -2.13 -2.82 -8.95
N TYR A 86 -2.67 -3.73 -8.14
CA TYR A 86 -2.74 -5.15 -8.49
C TYR A 86 -3.58 -5.38 -9.75
N ALA A 87 -4.71 -4.68 -9.88
CA ALA A 87 -5.56 -4.74 -11.06
C ALA A 87 -4.85 -4.18 -12.31
N GLU A 88 -4.06 -3.11 -12.19
CA GLU A 88 -3.24 -2.61 -13.31
C GLU A 88 -2.25 -3.67 -13.81
N GLY A 89 -1.58 -4.38 -12.90
CA GLY A 89 -0.71 -5.49 -13.25
C GLY A 89 -1.49 -6.59 -14.01
N LEU A 90 -2.69 -6.94 -13.55
CA LEU A 90 -3.56 -7.89 -14.27
C LEU A 90 -3.93 -7.40 -15.68
N ILE A 91 -4.21 -6.12 -15.87
CA ILE A 91 -4.51 -5.52 -17.18
C ILE A 91 -3.30 -5.68 -18.10
N GLN A 92 -2.10 -5.32 -17.64
CA GLN A 92 -0.85 -5.47 -18.41
C GLN A 92 -0.58 -6.93 -18.82
N LEU A 93 -1.07 -7.89 -18.04
CA LEU A 93 -0.94 -9.33 -18.31
C LEU A 93 -2.09 -9.90 -19.18
N GLY A 94 -3.05 -9.07 -19.60
CA GLY A 94 -4.22 -9.50 -20.36
C GLY A 94 -5.29 -10.24 -19.54
N LYS A 95 -5.19 -10.22 -18.20
CA LYS A 95 -6.12 -10.91 -17.29
C LYS A 95 -7.33 -10.02 -16.98
N LEU A 96 -8.01 -9.55 -18.03
CA LEU A 96 -9.01 -8.46 -17.97
C LEU A 96 -10.23 -8.79 -17.09
N LYS A 97 -10.76 -10.02 -17.17
CA LYS A 97 -11.91 -10.45 -16.35
C LYS A 97 -11.63 -10.32 -14.84
N LYS A 98 -10.43 -10.72 -14.41
CA LYS A 98 -10.02 -10.64 -13.00
C LYS A 98 -9.79 -9.18 -12.59
N ALA A 99 -9.19 -8.37 -13.46
CA ALA A 99 -8.99 -6.95 -13.20
C ALA A 99 -10.33 -6.22 -13.03
N ALA A 100 -11.30 -6.47 -13.91
CA ALA A 100 -12.64 -5.89 -13.84
C ALA A 100 -13.34 -6.18 -12.50
N LEU A 101 -13.29 -7.45 -12.06
CA LEU A 101 -13.88 -7.85 -10.78
C LEU A 101 -13.24 -7.12 -9.59
N ILE A 102 -11.91 -6.97 -9.59
CA ILE A 102 -11.21 -6.29 -8.51
C ILE A 102 -11.54 -4.80 -8.49
N ILE A 103 -11.52 -4.15 -9.65
CA ILE A 103 -11.85 -2.73 -9.78
C ILE A 103 -13.28 -2.47 -9.30
N GLU A 104 -14.26 -3.27 -9.73
CA GLU A 104 -15.65 -3.08 -9.30
C GLU A 104 -15.83 -3.25 -7.78
N ARG A 105 -15.09 -4.18 -7.15
CA ARG A 105 -15.10 -4.34 -5.69
C ARG A 105 -14.58 -3.11 -4.94
N GLN A 106 -13.70 -2.33 -5.55
CA GLN A 106 -13.15 -1.12 -4.91
C GLN A 106 -14.09 0.09 -5.02
N LYS A 107 -15.11 0.04 -5.89
CA LYS A 107 -15.99 1.17 -6.18
C LYS A 107 -16.61 1.79 -4.94
N ASN A 108 -17.16 0.98 -4.04
CA ASN A 108 -17.84 1.51 -2.84
C ASN A 108 -16.87 2.30 -1.96
N ILE A 109 -15.67 1.75 -1.68
CA ILE A 109 -14.64 2.45 -0.89
C ILE A 109 -14.24 3.77 -1.56
N VAL A 110 -14.04 3.78 -2.87
CA VAL A 110 -13.69 5.00 -3.61
C VAL A 110 -14.80 6.05 -3.51
N MET A 111 -16.06 5.63 -3.64
CA MET A 111 -17.22 6.52 -3.58
C MET A 111 -17.50 7.05 -2.17
N ASP A 112 -17.30 6.22 -1.15
CA ASP A 112 -17.46 6.61 0.26
C ASP A 112 -16.37 7.59 0.70
N MET A 113 -15.14 7.40 0.21
CA MET A 113 -13.97 8.24 0.53
C MET A 113 -13.77 9.44 -0.42
N LEU A 114 -14.72 9.65 -1.35
CA LEU A 114 -14.66 10.63 -2.44
C LEU A 114 -14.63 12.09 -1.95
N LYS A 115 -15.02 12.32 -0.69
CA LYS A 115 -14.97 13.65 -0.04
C LYS A 115 -13.58 14.04 0.47
N SER A 116 -12.63 13.10 0.53
CA SER A 116 -11.36 13.30 1.25
C SER A 116 -10.10 12.99 0.44
N ASP A 117 -10.18 12.20 -0.64
CA ASP A 117 -8.99 11.76 -1.38
C ASP A 117 -9.21 11.75 -2.90
N GLU A 118 -8.98 12.91 -3.54
CA GLU A 118 -9.04 13.07 -4.99
C GLU A 118 -8.06 12.13 -5.73
N THR A 119 -6.94 11.77 -5.08
CA THR A 119 -5.94 10.88 -5.69
C THR A 119 -6.48 9.47 -5.87
N LEU A 120 -7.24 8.97 -4.89
CA LEU A 120 -7.84 7.65 -4.96
C LEU A 120 -8.87 7.56 -6.10
N LEU A 121 -9.69 8.58 -6.26
CA LEU A 121 -10.66 8.67 -7.36
C LEU A 121 -9.94 8.65 -8.71
N SER A 122 -8.93 9.50 -8.87
CA SER A 122 -8.12 9.55 -10.11
C SER A 122 -7.48 8.20 -10.43
N MET A 123 -6.94 7.49 -9.43
CA MET A 123 -6.38 6.15 -9.62
C MET A 123 -7.42 5.14 -10.11
N TYR A 124 -8.61 5.16 -9.49
CA TYR A 124 -9.71 4.27 -9.87
C TYR A 124 -10.20 4.53 -11.30
N GLU A 125 -10.40 5.79 -11.66
CA GLU A 125 -10.82 6.18 -13.01
C GLU A 125 -9.78 5.80 -14.07
N ASN A 126 -8.51 6.07 -13.80
CA ASN A 126 -7.40 5.68 -14.67
C ASN A 126 -7.35 4.17 -14.89
N ALA A 127 -7.55 3.36 -13.84
CA ALA A 127 -7.59 1.90 -13.96
C ALA A 127 -8.77 1.43 -14.83
N LYS A 128 -9.96 2.05 -14.69
CA LYS A 128 -11.11 1.76 -15.56
C LYS A 128 -10.84 2.12 -17.02
N LEU A 129 -10.27 3.29 -17.28
CA LEU A 129 -9.92 3.72 -18.63
C LEU A 129 -8.95 2.73 -19.29
N LYS A 130 -7.90 2.31 -18.57
CA LYS A 130 -6.93 1.30 -19.04
C LYS A 130 -7.61 -0.06 -19.33
N LEU A 131 -8.54 -0.49 -18.49
CA LEU A 131 -9.30 -1.72 -18.68
C LEU A 131 -10.16 -1.66 -19.94
N MET A 132 -10.89 -0.55 -20.14
CA MET A 132 -11.72 -0.34 -21.32
C MET A 132 -10.89 -0.30 -22.60
N ALA A 133 -9.77 0.42 -22.59
CA ALA A 133 -8.85 0.49 -23.73
C ALA A 133 -8.26 -0.88 -24.10
N SER A 134 -7.96 -1.71 -23.09
CA SER A 134 -7.39 -3.05 -23.30
C SER A 134 -8.43 -4.08 -23.75
N SER A 135 -9.72 -3.84 -23.50
CA SER A 135 -10.81 -4.73 -23.92
C SER A 135 -11.23 -4.53 -25.39
N ARG A 136 -10.75 -3.44 -26.03
CA ARG A 136 -11.02 -3.12 -27.44
C ARG A 136 -9.94 -3.61 -28.42
N LYS A 137 -8.83 -4.14 -27.89
CA LYS A 137 -7.75 -4.76 -28.67
C LYS A 137 -7.97 -6.26 -28.77
#